data_AF-A0A101S001-F1
#
_entry.id   AF-A0A101S001-F1
#
_cell.length_a   1.000
_cell.length_b   1.000
_cell.length_c   1.000
_cell.angle_alpha   90.00
_cell.angle_beta   90.00
_cell.angle_gamma   90.00
#
_symmetry.space_group_name_H-M   'P 1'
#
loop_
_entity.id
_entity.type
_entity.pdbx_description
1 polymer ?
#
loop_
_entity_poly.entity_id
_entity_poly.type
_entity_poly.pdbx_seq_one_letter_code
_entity_poly.pdbx_strand_id
1 'polypeptide(L)'
;MRVVVIGGSGHIGTFLVPRLVRAGHEVINISRGTREAYVGAPEWEQVRQVVADRQQEDGAGTFGDRVARLTPDVVVDLVCFTLESATALVERLRGEVGHLLHCGTVWRHGPSHKLPISESTGTPPVGEYGVQKDRIARMLKEETASGGLVTTSLHPGHIVGPGWHPIGPLGNLDPAVWSTLSAGKPLPMPGSGVESMHHVHADDVAQGFERAIERRDAAAGEDFTVVAPSALNVRGYAHIAAGWFGQTATLEPVSWERFRESTSPEHAEASWEHLHRSQCFSIEKARTVLGYAPRYEPEDAVLESVRGLIERGELEVARPLVL
;
A
#
# COMPACT_ATOMS: atom_id res chain seq x y z
N MET A 1 -24.17 -2.18 -7.56
CA MET A 1 -23.25 -2.92 -8.45
C MET A 1 -22.75 -4.16 -7.73
N ARG A 2 -22.40 -5.20 -8.48
CA ARG A 2 -21.63 -6.35 -7.98
C ARG A 2 -20.13 -6.05 -8.10
N VAL A 3 -19.47 -5.96 -6.95
CA VAL A 3 -18.04 -5.65 -6.86
C VAL A 3 -17.29 -6.90 -6.39
N VAL A 4 -16.42 -7.42 -7.25
CA VAL A 4 -15.50 -8.51 -6.90
C VAL A 4 -14.18 -7.92 -6.42
N VAL A 5 -13.81 -8.20 -5.17
CA VAL A 5 -12.52 -7.77 -4.59
C VAL A 5 -11.59 -8.98 -4.52
N ILE A 6 -10.51 -8.94 -5.28
CA ILE A 6 -9.46 -9.95 -5.26
C ILE A 6 -8.44 -9.56 -4.21
N GLY A 7 -8.25 -10.42 -3.20
CA GLY A 7 -7.41 -10.14 -2.04
C GLY A 7 -8.11 -9.29 -0.98
N GLY A 8 -9.44 -9.32 -0.90
CA GLY A 8 -10.22 -8.51 0.03
C GLY A 8 -9.97 -8.82 1.51
N SER A 9 -9.49 -10.02 1.86
CA SER A 9 -9.04 -10.32 3.24
C SER A 9 -7.66 -9.74 3.59
N GLY A 10 -7.02 -9.03 2.66
CA GLY A 10 -5.75 -8.33 2.90
C GLY A 10 -5.92 -7.03 3.68
N HIS A 11 -4.83 -6.29 3.86
CA HIS A 11 -4.82 -5.09 4.69
C HIS A 11 -5.71 -3.97 4.13
N ILE A 12 -5.56 -3.60 2.86
CA ILE A 12 -6.46 -2.63 2.18
C ILE A 12 -7.90 -3.17 2.14
N GLY A 13 -8.05 -4.44 1.76
CA GLY A 13 -9.34 -5.08 1.59
C GLY A 13 -10.19 -5.10 2.88
N THR A 14 -9.53 -5.24 4.03
CA THR A 14 -10.15 -5.16 5.37
C THR A 14 -10.98 -3.89 5.55
N PHE A 15 -10.52 -2.77 5.01
CA PHE A 15 -11.22 -1.48 5.08
C PHE A 15 -12.13 -1.24 3.87
N LEU A 16 -11.72 -1.72 2.69
CA LEU A 16 -12.48 -1.52 1.45
C LEU A 16 -13.79 -2.30 1.45
N VAL A 17 -13.79 -3.57 1.87
CA VAL A 17 -14.98 -4.42 1.81
C VAL A 17 -16.15 -3.83 2.62
N PRO A 18 -15.98 -3.42 3.89
CA PRO A 18 -17.05 -2.75 4.63
C PRO A 18 -17.54 -1.45 3.99
N ARG A 19 -16.64 -0.64 3.41
CA ARG A 19 -16.99 0.59 2.67
C ARG A 19 -17.94 0.29 1.52
N LEU A 20 -17.60 -0.70 0.69
CA LEU A 20 -18.41 -1.10 -0.46
C LEU A 20 -19.78 -1.66 -0.05
N VAL A 21 -19.86 -2.46 1.03
CA VAL A 21 -21.14 -2.93 1.57
C VAL A 21 -22.00 -1.77 2.07
N ARG A 22 -21.43 -0.83 2.83
CA ARG A 22 -22.13 0.37 3.30
C ARG A 22 -22.60 1.27 2.16
N ALA A 23 -21.87 1.30 1.05
CA ALA A 23 -22.27 1.97 -0.20
C ALA A 23 -23.39 1.22 -0.97
N GLY A 24 -23.90 0.11 -0.43
CA GLY A 24 -25.02 -0.65 -1.02
C GLY A 24 -24.61 -1.55 -2.19
N HIS A 25 -23.34 -1.93 -2.30
CA HIS A 25 -22.87 -2.86 -3.32
C HIS A 25 -23.04 -4.32 -2.89
N GLU A 26 -23.27 -5.21 -3.86
CA GLU A 26 -23.14 -6.65 -3.66
C GLU A 26 -21.64 -6.98 -3.72
N VAL A 27 -21.03 -7.33 -2.58
CA VAL A 27 -19.59 -7.56 -2.50
C VAL A 27 -19.27 -9.04 -2.49
N ILE A 28 -18.34 -9.43 -3.36
CA ILE A 28 -17.78 -10.79 -3.41
C ILE A 28 -16.27 -10.68 -3.16
N ASN A 29 -15.78 -11.36 -2.14
CA ASN A 29 -14.36 -11.42 -1.81
C ASN A 29 -13.74 -12.70 -2.38
N ILE A 30 -12.70 -12.57 -3.19
CA ILE A 30 -11.83 -13.69 -3.57
C ILE A 30 -10.58 -13.66 -2.68
N SER A 31 -10.34 -14.72 -1.91
CA SER A 31 -9.13 -14.86 -1.10
C SER A 31 -8.69 -16.32 -1.00
N ARG A 32 -7.51 -16.57 -0.44
CA ARG A 32 -7.04 -17.94 -0.17
C ARG A 32 -7.77 -18.62 0.99
N GLY A 33 -8.63 -17.90 1.72
CA GLY A 33 -9.33 -18.41 2.91
C GLY A 33 -8.40 -18.73 4.11
N THR A 34 -7.14 -18.29 4.06
CA THR A 34 -6.13 -18.59 5.09
C THR A 34 -6.03 -17.52 6.18
N ARG A 35 -6.72 -16.39 6.03
CA ARG A 35 -6.69 -15.26 6.96
C ARG A 35 -8.07 -14.62 7.05
N GLU A 36 -8.41 -14.17 8.26
CA GLU A 36 -9.53 -13.27 8.51
C GLU A 36 -9.11 -11.82 8.24
N ALA A 37 -10.09 -10.92 8.18
CA ALA A 37 -9.83 -9.49 8.05
C ALA A 37 -9.09 -8.96 9.30
N TYR A 38 -8.22 -7.95 9.11
CA TYR A 38 -7.41 -7.39 10.20
C TYR A 38 -8.25 -6.64 11.24
N VAL A 39 -9.43 -6.18 10.85
CA VAL A 39 -10.38 -5.45 11.69
C VAL A 39 -11.75 -6.08 11.45
N GLY A 40 -12.41 -6.48 12.54
CA GLY A 40 -13.77 -7.00 12.49
C GLY A 40 -14.77 -5.92 12.11
N ALA A 41 -15.69 -6.25 11.22
CA ALA A 41 -16.78 -5.35 10.84
C ALA A 41 -18.03 -6.20 10.49
N PRO A 42 -19.23 -5.83 10.94
CA PRO A 42 -20.45 -6.62 10.71
C PRO A 42 -20.80 -6.76 9.23
N GLU A 43 -20.31 -5.85 8.37
CA GLU A 43 -20.48 -5.91 6.93
C GLU A 43 -19.91 -7.19 6.31
N TRP A 44 -18.89 -7.80 6.94
CA TRP A 44 -18.31 -9.06 6.46
C TRP A 44 -19.31 -10.22 6.41
N GLU A 45 -20.37 -10.18 7.22
CA GLU A 45 -21.46 -11.18 7.21
C GLU A 45 -22.31 -11.12 5.93
N GLN A 46 -22.29 -9.98 5.23
CA GLN A 46 -23.03 -9.76 3.98
C GLN A 46 -22.19 -10.10 2.73
N VAL A 47 -20.91 -10.43 2.91
CA VAL A 47 -19.95 -10.62 1.81
C VAL A 47 -19.94 -12.08 1.40
N ARG A 48 -20.14 -12.33 0.10
CA ARG A 48 -19.94 -13.67 -0.46
C ARG A 48 -18.44 -13.97 -0.53
N GLN A 49 -18.02 -15.03 0.15
CA GLN A 49 -16.62 -15.49 0.13
C GLN A 49 -16.39 -16.51 -0.99
N VAL A 50 -15.31 -16.34 -1.75
CA VAL A 50 -14.85 -17.26 -2.78
C VAL A 50 -13.39 -17.62 -2.48
N VAL A 51 -13.14 -18.90 -2.23
CA VAL A 51 -11.78 -19.39 -2.00
C VAL A 51 -11.10 -19.67 -3.33
N ALA A 52 -9.98 -18.98 -3.59
CA ALA A 52 -9.11 -19.22 -4.74
C ALA A 52 -7.68 -18.77 -4.45
N ASP A 53 -6.71 -19.49 -5.00
CA ASP A 53 -5.32 -19.05 -5.06
C ASP A 53 -5.04 -18.51 -6.46
N ARG A 54 -4.84 -17.20 -6.57
CA ARG A 54 -4.58 -16.54 -7.85
C ARG A 54 -3.37 -17.13 -8.56
N GLN A 55 -2.25 -17.32 -7.85
CA GLN A 55 -1.00 -17.73 -8.50
C GLN A 55 -1.14 -19.12 -9.09
N GLN A 56 -1.77 -20.03 -8.34
CA GLN A 56 -2.07 -21.37 -8.82
C GLN A 56 -3.00 -21.35 -10.03
N GLU A 57 -4.08 -20.56 -9.98
CA GLU A 57 -5.08 -20.54 -11.03
C GLU A 57 -4.65 -19.77 -12.29
N ASP A 58 -3.82 -18.74 -12.15
CA ASP A 58 -3.14 -18.07 -13.27
C ASP A 58 -2.21 -19.08 -13.98
N GLY A 59 -1.44 -19.86 -13.21
CA GLY A 59 -0.61 -20.95 -13.77
C GLY A 59 -1.40 -22.04 -14.48
N ALA A 60 -2.67 -22.24 -14.11
CA ALA A 60 -3.60 -23.14 -14.77
C ALA A 60 -4.44 -22.48 -15.87
N GLY A 61 -4.36 -21.15 -16.04
CA GLY A 61 -5.17 -20.39 -17.00
C GLY A 61 -6.67 -20.32 -16.66
N THR A 62 -7.05 -20.50 -15.39
CA THR A 62 -8.47 -20.62 -14.98
C THR A 62 -8.99 -19.45 -14.14
N PHE A 63 -8.10 -18.56 -13.68
CA PHE A 63 -8.45 -17.49 -12.76
C PHE A 63 -9.40 -16.46 -13.38
N GLY A 64 -9.13 -16.00 -14.61
CA GLY A 64 -10.00 -15.06 -15.32
C GLY A 64 -11.43 -15.59 -15.48
N ASP A 65 -11.58 -16.86 -15.86
CA ASP A 65 -12.89 -17.52 -15.96
C ASP A 65 -13.62 -17.60 -14.62
N ARG A 66 -12.87 -17.80 -13.52
CA ARG A 66 -13.46 -17.77 -12.18
C ARG A 66 -14.05 -16.40 -11.88
N VAL A 67 -13.29 -15.34 -12.14
CA VAL A 67 -13.76 -13.96 -11.90
C VAL A 67 -14.98 -13.66 -12.79
N ALA A 68 -14.94 -14.01 -14.07
CA ALA A 68 -16.04 -13.80 -15.01
C ALA A 68 -17.34 -14.52 -14.61
N ARG A 69 -17.25 -15.77 -14.09
CA ARG A 69 -18.43 -16.52 -13.60
C ARG A 69 -19.14 -15.87 -12.41
N LEU A 70 -18.48 -14.95 -11.72
CA LEU A 70 -19.11 -14.15 -10.66
C LEU A 70 -19.94 -13.00 -11.25
N THR A 71 -19.87 -12.76 -12.55
CA THR A 71 -20.60 -11.71 -13.29
C THR A 71 -20.44 -10.31 -12.66
N PRO A 72 -19.19 -9.83 -12.45
CA PRO A 72 -18.95 -8.55 -11.79
C PRO A 72 -19.27 -7.35 -12.68
N ASP A 73 -19.85 -6.30 -12.10
CA ASP A 73 -19.88 -4.97 -12.73
C ASP A 73 -18.50 -4.30 -12.59
N VAL A 74 -17.83 -4.52 -11.45
CA VAL A 74 -16.55 -3.94 -11.08
C VAL A 74 -15.64 -5.01 -10.48
N VAL A 75 -14.37 -4.97 -10.84
CA VAL A 75 -13.32 -5.80 -10.21
C VAL A 75 -12.29 -4.89 -9.56
N VAL A 76 -11.97 -5.14 -8.29
CA VAL A 76 -10.84 -4.51 -7.59
C VAL A 76 -9.77 -5.57 -7.37
N ASP A 77 -8.61 -5.37 -7.97
CA ASP A 77 -7.50 -6.28 -7.91
C ASP A 77 -6.38 -5.75 -7.00
N LEU A 78 -6.34 -6.25 -5.77
CA LEU A 78 -5.37 -5.85 -4.75
C LEU A 78 -4.07 -6.69 -4.76
N VAL A 79 -4.02 -7.77 -5.55
CA VAL A 79 -2.95 -8.79 -5.46
C VAL A 79 -2.42 -9.22 -6.84
N CYS A 80 -2.37 -8.30 -7.80
CA CYS A 80 -1.74 -8.52 -9.10
C CYS A 80 -0.27 -8.09 -9.09
N PHE A 81 0.66 -9.02 -9.33
CA PHE A 81 2.10 -8.76 -9.22
C PHE A 81 2.88 -8.87 -10.52
N THR A 82 2.33 -9.50 -11.56
CA THR A 82 3.01 -9.65 -12.86
C THR A 82 2.16 -9.11 -14.00
N LEU A 83 2.82 -8.73 -15.08
CA LEU A 83 2.15 -8.26 -16.30
C LEU A 83 1.28 -9.36 -16.90
N GLU A 84 1.75 -10.60 -16.92
CA GLU A 84 1.05 -11.75 -17.50
C GLU A 84 -0.29 -11.99 -16.78
N SER A 85 -0.29 -11.95 -15.44
CA SER A 85 -1.50 -12.07 -14.63
C SER A 85 -2.49 -10.92 -14.87
N ALA A 86 -2.00 -9.70 -15.10
CA ALA A 86 -2.86 -8.54 -15.41
C ALA A 86 -3.49 -8.69 -16.79
N THR A 87 -2.69 -9.02 -17.81
CA THR A 87 -3.12 -9.17 -19.20
C THR A 87 -4.16 -10.29 -19.33
N ALA A 88 -3.90 -11.46 -18.74
CA ALA A 88 -4.85 -12.58 -18.81
C ALA A 88 -6.22 -12.23 -18.20
N LEU A 89 -6.23 -11.49 -17.10
CA LEU A 89 -7.48 -11.03 -16.47
C LEU A 89 -8.21 -10.01 -17.35
N VAL A 90 -7.49 -9.01 -17.89
CA VAL A 90 -8.05 -7.99 -18.79
C VAL A 90 -8.66 -8.63 -20.05
N GLU A 91 -7.91 -9.50 -20.72
CA GLU A 91 -8.34 -10.18 -21.94
C GLU A 91 -9.63 -10.97 -21.71
N ARG A 92 -9.72 -11.65 -20.57
CA ARG A 92 -10.90 -12.43 -20.24
C ARG A 92 -12.11 -11.55 -19.89
N LEU A 93 -11.91 -10.45 -19.18
CA LEU A 93 -13.02 -9.62 -18.68
C LEU A 93 -13.52 -8.56 -19.69
N ARG A 94 -12.82 -8.38 -20.81
CA ARG A 94 -13.17 -7.41 -21.84
C ARG A 94 -14.60 -7.63 -22.34
N GLY A 95 -15.39 -6.56 -22.36
CA GLY A 95 -16.79 -6.58 -22.80
C GLY A 95 -17.79 -7.17 -21.79
N GLU A 96 -17.33 -7.76 -20.69
CA GLU A 96 -18.19 -8.32 -19.63
C GLU A 96 -18.18 -7.46 -18.36
N VAL A 97 -17.10 -6.73 -18.09
CA VAL A 97 -16.90 -5.94 -16.87
C VAL A 97 -16.88 -4.45 -17.19
N GLY A 98 -17.55 -3.65 -16.35
CA GLY A 98 -17.61 -2.21 -16.52
C GLY A 98 -16.35 -1.48 -16.07
N HIS A 99 -15.62 -1.97 -15.06
CA HIS A 99 -14.44 -1.30 -14.52
C HIS A 99 -13.49 -2.25 -13.81
N LEU A 100 -12.19 -2.20 -14.12
CA LEU A 100 -11.13 -2.91 -13.39
C LEU A 100 -10.20 -1.92 -12.67
N LEU A 101 -10.17 -1.99 -11.35
CA LEU A 101 -9.26 -1.18 -10.53
C LEU A 101 -8.06 -2.02 -10.10
N HIS A 102 -6.85 -1.49 -10.27
CA HIS A 102 -5.60 -2.16 -9.93
C HIS A 102 -4.87 -1.47 -8.78
N CYS A 103 -4.44 -2.25 -7.79
CA CYS A 103 -3.52 -1.78 -6.76
C CYS A 103 -2.07 -1.88 -7.23
N GLY A 104 -1.52 -0.74 -7.65
CA GLY A 104 -0.11 -0.59 -7.97
C GLY A 104 0.73 -0.25 -6.74
N THR A 105 1.75 0.59 -6.93
CA THR A 105 2.66 1.05 -5.86
C THR A 105 3.34 2.34 -6.29
N VAL A 106 3.71 3.20 -5.34
CA VAL A 106 4.58 4.35 -5.60
C VAL A 106 5.98 3.98 -6.11
N TRP A 107 6.47 2.76 -5.87
CA TRP A 107 7.76 2.27 -6.38
C TRP A 107 7.80 2.05 -7.90
N ARG A 108 6.69 2.32 -8.60
CA ARG A 108 6.69 2.53 -10.05
C ARG A 108 7.52 3.74 -10.46
N HIS A 109 7.87 4.60 -9.51
CA HIS A 109 8.83 5.69 -9.69
C HIS A 109 10.19 5.31 -9.09
N GLY A 110 11.26 5.73 -9.75
CA GLY A 110 12.64 5.56 -9.28
C GLY A 110 13.06 6.60 -8.24
N PRO A 111 14.38 6.77 -8.03
CA PRO A 111 14.93 7.81 -7.16
C PRO A 111 14.46 9.20 -7.57
N SER A 112 14.11 10.03 -6.59
CA SER A 112 13.56 11.36 -6.84
C SER A 112 14.61 12.35 -7.35
N HIS A 113 14.29 13.09 -8.42
CA HIS A 113 15.08 14.26 -8.84
C HIS A 113 14.42 15.59 -8.43
N LYS A 114 13.10 15.60 -8.25
CA LYS A 114 12.28 16.74 -7.86
C LYS A 114 11.15 16.24 -6.97
N LEU A 115 10.86 16.98 -5.91
CA LEU A 115 9.78 16.69 -4.95
C LEU A 115 8.77 17.85 -4.91
N PRO A 116 7.48 17.57 -4.67
CA PRO A 116 6.88 16.24 -4.64
C PRO A 116 6.81 15.62 -6.06
N ILE A 117 6.84 14.30 -6.14
CA ILE A 117 6.60 13.54 -7.37
C ILE A 117 5.09 13.52 -7.65
N SER A 118 4.69 13.88 -8.86
CA SER A 118 3.35 13.60 -9.40
C SER A 118 3.39 12.42 -10.37
N GLU A 119 2.22 11.96 -10.80
CA GLU A 119 2.06 10.88 -11.78
C GLU A 119 2.82 11.15 -13.10
N SER A 120 3.08 12.41 -13.43
CA SER A 120 3.76 12.84 -14.66
C SER A 120 5.22 13.24 -14.49
N THR A 121 5.73 13.36 -13.26
CA THR A 121 7.11 13.86 -13.00
C THR A 121 8.06 12.81 -12.41
N GLY A 122 7.60 11.58 -12.23
CA GLY A 122 8.43 10.50 -11.68
C GLY A 122 9.55 10.06 -12.62
N THR A 123 10.61 9.50 -12.04
CA THR A 123 11.73 8.89 -12.78
C THR A 123 11.43 7.41 -13.08
N PRO A 124 12.11 6.79 -14.06
CA PRO A 124 11.94 5.37 -14.36
C PRO A 124 12.15 4.47 -13.12
N PRO A 125 11.32 3.44 -12.92
CA PRO A 125 11.44 2.56 -11.76
C PRO A 125 12.76 1.78 -11.76
N VAL A 126 13.19 1.42 -10.56
CA VAL A 126 14.29 0.48 -10.32
C VAL A 126 13.81 -0.69 -9.47
N GLY A 127 14.49 -1.83 -9.57
CA GLY A 127 14.09 -3.08 -8.92
C GLY A 127 12.95 -3.78 -9.66
N GLU A 128 12.93 -5.11 -9.61
CA GLU A 128 11.98 -5.94 -10.35
C GLU A 128 10.52 -5.62 -10.01
N TYR A 129 10.20 -5.48 -8.72
CA TYR A 129 8.85 -5.17 -8.24
C TYR A 129 8.33 -3.84 -8.81
N GLY A 130 9.11 -2.77 -8.73
CA GLY A 130 8.73 -1.45 -9.26
C GLY A 130 8.56 -1.46 -10.78
N VAL A 131 9.45 -2.15 -11.50
CA VAL A 131 9.38 -2.31 -12.95
C VAL A 131 8.13 -3.08 -13.38
N GLN A 132 7.81 -4.19 -12.70
CA GLN A 132 6.60 -4.97 -13.00
C GLN A 132 5.32 -4.17 -12.75
N LYS A 133 5.24 -3.45 -11.64
CA LYS A 133 4.07 -2.62 -11.31
C LYS A 133 3.90 -1.44 -12.28
N ASP A 134 4.98 -0.82 -12.75
CA ASP A 134 4.88 0.22 -13.79
C ASP A 134 4.43 -0.36 -15.14
N ARG A 135 4.90 -1.55 -15.52
CA ARG A 135 4.45 -2.23 -16.75
C ARG A 135 2.96 -2.53 -16.71
N ILE A 136 2.44 -3.04 -15.58
CA ILE A 136 1.01 -3.27 -15.41
C ILE A 136 0.23 -1.97 -15.55
N ALA A 137 0.65 -0.90 -14.85
CA ALA A 137 -0.06 0.38 -14.88
C ALA A 137 -0.12 0.98 -16.30
N ARG A 138 0.96 0.89 -17.07
CA ARG A 138 1.00 1.34 -18.48
C ARG A 138 0.08 0.51 -19.36
N MET A 139 0.14 -0.82 -19.26
CA MET A 139 -0.71 -1.72 -20.03
C MET A 139 -2.20 -1.45 -19.76
N LEU A 140 -2.58 -1.27 -18.49
CA LEU A 140 -3.97 -0.98 -18.11
C LEU A 140 -4.45 0.37 -18.67
N LYS A 141 -3.58 1.39 -18.64
CA LYS A 141 -3.87 2.70 -19.24
C LYS A 141 -4.07 2.62 -20.75
N GLU A 142 -3.20 1.88 -21.43
CA GLU A 142 -3.28 1.62 -22.88
C GLU A 142 -4.54 0.82 -23.25
N GLU A 143 -4.91 -0.19 -22.45
CA GLU A 143 -6.16 -0.95 -22.64
C GLU A 143 -7.37 -0.01 -22.69
N THR A 144 -7.49 0.91 -21.73
CA THR A 144 -8.60 1.87 -21.72
C THR A 144 -8.52 2.84 -22.91
N ALA A 145 -7.33 3.37 -23.21
CA ALA A 145 -7.14 4.31 -24.32
C ALA A 145 -7.45 3.68 -25.68
N SER A 146 -7.28 2.37 -25.83
CA SER A 146 -7.59 1.61 -27.05
C SER A 146 -9.08 1.27 -27.20
N GLY A 147 -9.92 1.65 -26.23
CA GLY A 147 -11.36 1.33 -26.22
C GLY A 147 -11.68 -0.07 -25.70
N GLY A 148 -10.74 -0.70 -25.00
CA GLY A 148 -10.92 -1.99 -24.34
C GLY A 148 -11.63 -1.89 -22.99
N LEU A 149 -11.25 -2.75 -22.05
CA LEU A 149 -11.75 -2.69 -20.68
C LEU A 149 -11.35 -1.36 -20.02
N VAL A 150 -12.32 -0.68 -19.38
CA VAL A 150 -12.02 0.52 -18.61
C VAL A 150 -11.28 0.13 -17.33
N THR A 151 -10.12 0.74 -17.11
CA THR A 151 -9.26 0.47 -15.96
C THR A 151 -8.92 1.75 -15.19
N THR A 152 -8.51 1.59 -13.93
CA THR A 152 -7.90 2.66 -13.12
C THR A 152 -6.81 2.06 -12.24
N SER A 153 -5.67 2.72 -12.13
CA SER A 153 -4.59 2.28 -11.23
C SER A 153 -4.46 3.21 -10.02
N LEU A 154 -4.38 2.64 -8.81
CA LEU A 154 -4.13 3.38 -7.58
C LEU A 154 -2.79 2.93 -7.01
N HIS A 155 -1.93 3.89 -6.67
CA HIS A 155 -0.54 3.68 -6.29
C HIS A 155 -0.32 4.09 -4.84
N PRO A 156 -0.52 3.16 -3.88
CA PRO A 156 -0.28 3.44 -2.47
C PRO A 156 1.20 3.60 -2.14
N GLY A 157 1.45 4.38 -1.08
CA GLY A 157 2.73 4.51 -0.39
C GLY A 157 3.10 3.30 0.47
N HIS A 158 3.85 3.53 1.55
CA HIS A 158 4.15 2.51 2.56
C HIS A 158 2.89 2.30 3.42
N ILE A 159 2.14 1.25 3.11
CA ILE A 159 0.85 0.96 3.75
C ILE A 159 1.07 0.62 5.22
N VAL A 160 0.28 1.26 6.09
CA VAL A 160 0.25 1.07 7.54
C VAL A 160 -1.19 0.98 8.04
N GLY A 161 -1.36 0.54 9.27
CA GLY A 161 -2.65 0.31 9.93
C GLY A 161 -2.60 -0.87 10.92
N PRO A 162 -3.68 -1.09 11.69
CA PRO A 162 -3.78 -2.18 12.65
C PRO A 162 -3.39 -3.54 12.08
N GLY A 163 -2.54 -4.27 12.81
CA GLY A 163 -2.18 -5.64 12.44
C GLY A 163 -1.06 -5.77 11.40
N TRP A 164 -0.42 -4.67 11.02
CA TRP A 164 0.64 -4.65 10.01
C TRP A 164 1.92 -4.05 10.57
N HIS A 165 3.07 -4.68 10.31
CA HIS A 165 4.36 -4.10 10.65
C HIS A 165 4.68 -2.93 9.72
N PRO A 166 4.82 -1.70 10.25
CA PRO A 166 5.16 -0.56 9.42
C PRO A 166 6.64 -0.61 9.04
N ILE A 167 6.97 -0.12 7.84
CA ILE A 167 8.35 0.27 7.54
C ILE A 167 8.74 1.35 8.54
N GLY A 168 9.72 1.02 9.37
CA GLY A 168 10.15 1.83 10.51
C GLY A 168 11.03 3.01 10.12
N PRO A 169 11.51 3.78 11.11
CA PRO A 169 12.31 4.99 10.89
C PRO A 169 13.51 4.80 9.98
N LEU A 170 14.15 3.62 9.99
CA LEU A 170 15.33 3.32 9.19
C LEU A 170 15.01 2.68 7.82
N GLY A 171 13.74 2.71 7.37
CA GLY A 171 13.36 2.17 6.07
C GLY A 171 13.33 0.63 6.01
N ASN A 172 13.19 -0.05 7.14
CA ASN A 172 13.14 -1.51 7.22
C ASN A 172 12.13 -1.98 8.28
N LEU A 173 12.03 -3.29 8.49
CA LEU A 173 11.11 -3.93 9.44
C LEU A 173 11.80 -4.38 10.75
N ASP A 174 13.00 -3.87 11.05
CA ASP A 174 13.76 -4.32 12.22
C ASP A 174 13.06 -3.93 13.53
N PRO A 175 12.57 -4.90 14.34
CA PRO A 175 11.89 -4.60 15.59
C PRO A 175 12.81 -3.93 16.62
N ALA A 176 14.14 -4.10 16.51
CA ALA A 176 15.10 -3.49 17.41
C ALA A 176 15.12 -1.96 17.34
N VAL A 177 14.64 -1.37 16.24
CA VAL A 177 14.50 0.09 16.12
C VAL A 177 13.50 0.61 17.17
N TRP A 178 12.37 -0.07 17.35
CA TRP A 178 11.35 0.32 18.32
C TRP A 178 11.81 0.14 19.77
N SER A 179 12.51 -0.97 20.07
CA SER A 179 13.07 -1.20 21.41
C SER A 179 14.20 -0.20 21.74
N THR A 180 15.00 0.20 20.76
CA THR A 180 16.05 1.22 20.91
C THR A 180 15.45 2.60 21.20
N LEU A 181 14.46 3.02 20.40
CA LEU A 181 13.80 4.32 20.55
C LEU A 181 13.01 4.42 21.85
N SER A 182 12.24 3.37 22.20
CA SER A 182 11.50 3.32 23.47
C SER A 182 12.41 3.29 24.71
N ALA A 183 13.65 2.80 24.57
CA ALA A 183 14.65 2.85 25.63
C ALA A 183 15.38 4.20 25.74
N GLY A 184 15.20 5.11 24.78
CA GLY A 184 15.98 6.35 24.69
C GLY A 184 17.46 6.11 24.38
N LYS A 185 17.79 4.98 23.75
CA LYS A 185 19.17 4.63 23.38
C LYS A 185 19.57 5.28 22.05
N PRO A 186 20.87 5.52 21.81
CA PRO A 186 21.34 5.98 20.51
C PRO A 186 20.96 5.00 19.40
N LEU A 187 20.44 5.53 18.29
CA LEU A 187 20.05 4.78 17.10
C LEU A 187 21.04 5.05 15.97
N PRO A 188 21.85 4.06 15.56
CA PRO A 188 22.69 4.18 14.37
C PRO A 188 21.82 4.37 13.13
N MET A 189 22.09 5.42 12.38
CA MET A 189 21.29 5.84 11.24
C MET A 189 22.18 5.97 10.00
N PRO A 190 21.88 5.30 8.88
CA PRO A 190 22.70 5.41 7.68
C PRO A 190 22.57 6.80 7.06
N GLY A 191 23.70 7.41 6.72
CA GLY A 191 23.74 8.70 6.05
C GLY A 191 23.26 9.85 6.94
N SER A 192 22.50 10.78 6.35
CA SER A 192 22.10 12.02 7.02
C SER A 192 20.68 11.99 7.59
N GLY A 193 19.88 10.97 7.26
CA GLY A 193 18.50 10.80 7.71
C GLY A 193 17.53 11.83 7.14
N VAL A 194 17.85 12.42 5.99
CA VAL A 194 16.98 13.36 5.27
C VAL A 194 16.05 12.63 4.30
N GLU A 195 16.32 11.35 4.06
CA GLU A 195 15.63 10.49 3.11
C GLU A 195 14.17 10.33 3.52
N SER A 196 13.27 10.53 2.55
CA SER A 196 11.82 10.54 2.78
C SER A 196 11.16 9.19 2.48
N MET A 197 10.13 8.88 3.28
CA MET A 197 9.21 7.78 3.08
C MET A 197 7.78 8.33 3.18
N HIS A 198 6.91 7.90 2.27
CA HIS A 198 5.53 8.35 2.25
C HIS A 198 4.61 7.23 2.69
N HIS A 199 4.23 7.22 3.96
CA HIS A 199 3.31 6.23 4.52
C HIS A 199 1.86 6.58 4.18
N VAL A 200 0.98 5.58 4.29
CA VAL A 200 -0.46 5.76 4.08
C VAL A 200 -1.25 4.74 4.88
N HIS A 201 -2.33 5.18 5.52
CA HIS A 201 -3.21 4.26 6.21
C HIS A 201 -3.99 3.39 5.20
N ALA A 202 -4.15 2.10 5.47
CA ALA A 202 -4.87 1.18 4.58
C ALA A 202 -6.34 1.59 4.35
N ASP A 203 -6.98 2.24 5.34
CA ASP A 203 -8.33 2.83 5.21
C ASP A 203 -8.38 4.00 4.22
N ASP A 204 -7.33 4.83 4.16
CA ASP A 204 -7.25 5.91 3.18
C ASP A 204 -7.05 5.34 1.78
N VAL A 205 -6.22 4.29 1.64
CA VAL A 205 -6.10 3.58 0.36
C VAL A 205 -7.45 3.00 -0.08
N ALA A 206 -8.19 2.39 0.85
CA ALA A 206 -9.54 1.89 0.60
C ALA A 206 -10.51 3.00 0.17
N GLN A 207 -10.45 4.18 0.81
CA GLN A 207 -11.21 5.36 0.37
C GLN A 207 -10.87 5.72 -1.08
N GLY A 208 -9.60 5.68 -1.48
CA GLY A 208 -9.19 5.92 -2.87
C GLY A 208 -9.91 5.00 -3.86
N PHE A 209 -9.96 3.69 -3.57
CA PHE A 209 -10.66 2.71 -4.41
C PHE A 209 -12.18 2.95 -4.44
N GLU A 210 -12.80 3.21 -3.28
CA GLU A 210 -14.22 3.57 -3.18
C GLU A 210 -14.54 4.78 -4.08
N ARG A 211 -13.75 5.85 -3.99
CA ARG A 211 -13.93 7.05 -4.82
C ARG A 211 -13.71 6.80 -6.31
N ALA A 212 -12.74 5.97 -6.67
CA ALA A 212 -12.51 5.61 -8.07
C ALA A 212 -13.68 4.81 -8.68
N ILE A 213 -14.37 4.00 -7.88
CA ILE A 213 -15.60 3.31 -8.30
C ILE A 213 -16.75 4.32 -8.46
N GLU A 214 -16.97 5.19 -7.47
CA GLU A 214 -18.02 6.22 -7.51
C GLU A 214 -17.85 7.21 -8.67
N ARG A 215 -16.60 7.53 -9.02
CA ARG A 215 -16.23 8.50 -10.06
C ARG A 215 -15.61 7.83 -11.27
N ARG A 216 -16.14 6.66 -11.65
CA ARG A 216 -15.64 5.85 -12.76
C ARG A 216 -15.25 6.65 -14.00
N ASP A 217 -16.13 7.54 -14.47
CA ASP A 217 -15.89 8.28 -15.72
C ASP A 217 -14.70 9.25 -15.62
N ALA A 218 -14.46 9.82 -14.43
CA ALA A 218 -13.29 10.66 -14.17
C ALA A 218 -12.02 9.84 -13.88
N ALA A 219 -12.18 8.58 -13.45
CA ALA A 219 -11.10 7.66 -13.13
C ALA A 219 -10.64 6.81 -14.33
N ALA A 220 -11.44 6.73 -15.39
CA ALA A 220 -11.21 5.86 -16.54
C ALA A 220 -9.88 6.16 -17.25
N GLY A 221 -9.00 5.17 -17.29
CA GLY A 221 -7.67 5.28 -17.94
C GLY A 221 -6.66 6.10 -17.12
N GLU A 222 -7.01 6.49 -15.90
CA GLU A 222 -6.15 7.29 -15.03
C GLU A 222 -5.40 6.44 -14.01
N ASP A 223 -4.24 6.97 -13.62
CA ASP A 223 -3.45 6.51 -12.48
C ASP A 223 -3.45 7.57 -11.37
N PHE A 224 -3.53 7.16 -10.10
CA PHE A 224 -3.58 8.07 -8.95
C PHE A 224 -2.59 7.65 -7.86
N THR A 225 -1.82 8.61 -7.35
CA THR A 225 -1.00 8.41 -6.16
C THR A 225 -1.86 8.54 -4.90
N VAL A 226 -1.78 7.55 -4.02
CA VAL A 226 -2.64 7.45 -2.83
C VAL A 226 -1.77 7.35 -1.59
N VAL A 227 -1.48 8.50 -0.98
CA VAL A 227 -0.60 8.62 0.19
C VAL A 227 -1.21 9.53 1.25
N ALA A 228 -0.58 9.62 2.42
CA ALA A 228 -0.97 10.59 3.45
C ALA A 228 -0.79 12.06 2.97
N PRO A 229 -1.29 13.08 3.69
CA PRO A 229 -1.09 14.49 3.33
C PRO A 229 0.38 14.92 3.32
N SER A 230 1.21 14.27 4.14
CA SER A 230 2.62 14.59 4.34
C SER A 230 3.48 13.32 4.35
N ALA A 231 4.79 13.50 4.16
CA ALA A 231 5.77 12.42 4.20
C ALA A 231 6.70 12.60 5.40
N LEU A 232 7.16 11.48 5.96
CA LEU A 232 8.15 11.47 7.03
C LEU A 232 9.55 11.31 6.44
N ASN A 233 10.53 12.02 6.99
CA ASN A 233 11.94 11.66 6.79
C ASN A 233 12.46 10.87 7.99
N VAL A 234 13.57 10.15 7.80
CA VAL A 234 14.17 9.28 8.83
C VAL A 234 14.33 10.01 10.18
N ARG A 235 14.87 11.23 10.17
CA ARG A 235 15.08 12.04 11.39
C ARG A 235 13.77 12.36 12.10
N GLY A 236 12.81 12.94 11.37
CA GLY A 236 11.51 13.32 11.91
C GLY A 236 10.75 12.12 12.43
N TYR A 237 10.74 11.03 11.66
CA TYR A 237 10.09 9.79 12.05
C TYR A 237 10.68 9.23 13.35
N ALA A 238 12.01 9.13 13.46
CA ALA A 238 12.63 8.63 14.68
C ALA A 238 12.34 9.51 15.92
N HIS A 239 12.32 10.85 15.75
CA HIS A 239 11.98 11.77 16.85
C HIS A 239 10.52 11.64 17.29
N ILE A 240 9.59 11.58 16.34
CA ILE A 240 8.16 11.39 16.60
C ILE A 240 7.95 10.03 17.30
N ALA A 241 8.54 8.97 16.76
CA ALA A 241 8.45 7.63 17.30
C ALA A 241 9.01 7.51 18.73
N ALA A 242 10.17 8.12 19.02
CA ALA A 242 10.69 8.20 20.39
C ALA A 242 9.74 8.96 21.33
N GLY A 243 9.13 10.04 20.84
CA GLY A 243 8.15 10.84 21.57
C GLY A 243 6.95 10.04 22.04
N TRP A 244 6.49 9.04 21.27
CA TRP A 244 5.41 8.14 21.67
C TRP A 244 5.70 7.36 22.96
N PHE A 245 6.98 7.19 23.32
CA PHE A 245 7.45 6.52 24.55
C PHE A 245 7.97 7.51 25.61
N GLY A 246 7.69 8.80 25.43
CA GLY A 246 8.21 9.88 26.29
C GLY A 246 9.74 10.02 26.22
N GLN A 247 10.36 9.59 25.12
CA GLN A 247 11.80 9.68 24.89
C GLN A 247 12.13 10.78 23.88
N THR A 248 13.40 11.19 23.84
CA THR A 248 13.96 11.99 22.76
C THR A 248 14.94 11.12 21.98
N ALA A 249 14.80 11.08 20.65
CA ALA A 249 15.68 10.29 19.80
C ALA A 249 17.11 10.85 19.85
N THR A 250 18.09 9.97 20.07
CA THR A 250 19.51 10.27 19.85
C THR A 250 19.94 9.54 18.60
N LEU A 251 20.20 10.28 17.51
CA LEU A 251 20.57 9.69 16.22
C LEU A 251 22.08 9.76 16.02
N GLU A 252 22.69 8.64 15.65
CA GLU A 252 24.12 8.54 15.37
C GLU A 252 24.32 8.30 13.86
N PRO A 253 24.69 9.33 13.08
CA PRO A 253 25.00 9.15 11.67
C PRO A 253 26.15 8.18 11.47
N VAL A 254 25.94 7.14 10.67
CA VAL A 254 26.96 6.17 10.27
C VAL A 254 27.05 6.07 8.75
N SER A 255 28.19 5.59 8.24
CA SER A 255 28.30 5.25 6.82
C SER A 255 27.38 4.07 6.48
N TRP A 256 26.96 3.97 5.22
CA TRP A 256 26.20 2.81 4.74
C TRP A 256 26.96 1.49 4.91
N GLU A 257 28.28 1.51 4.77
CA GLU A 257 29.14 0.35 5.02
C GLU A 257 29.02 -0.12 6.48
N ARG A 258 29.18 0.80 7.44
CA ARG A 258 29.06 0.47 8.86
C ARG A 258 27.64 0.07 9.26
N PHE A 259 26.63 0.67 8.63
CA PHE A 259 25.24 0.26 8.82
C PHE A 259 25.02 -1.20 8.39
N ARG A 260 25.57 -1.61 7.24
CA ARG A 260 25.51 -2.99 6.73
C ARG A 260 26.27 -3.99 7.59
N GLU A 261 27.38 -3.59 8.22
CA GLU A 261 28.13 -4.45 9.14
C GLU A 261 27.37 -4.75 10.44
N SER A 262 26.50 -3.84 10.88
CA SER A 262 25.81 -3.90 12.18
C SER A 262 24.34 -4.25 12.09
N THR A 263 23.81 -4.41 10.87
CA THR A 263 22.39 -4.70 10.58
C THR A 263 22.30 -5.99 9.79
N SER A 264 21.23 -6.78 9.97
CA SER A 264 21.05 -8.00 9.18
C SER A 264 21.04 -7.67 7.67
N PRO A 265 21.54 -8.56 6.80
CA PRO A 265 21.55 -8.30 5.36
C PRO A 265 20.17 -7.95 4.79
N GLU A 266 19.11 -8.60 5.28
CA GLU A 266 17.72 -8.34 4.89
C GLU A 266 17.27 -6.92 5.28
N HIS A 267 17.49 -6.51 6.53
CA HIS A 267 17.09 -5.17 6.97
C HIS A 267 17.96 -4.08 6.33
N ALA A 268 19.23 -4.34 6.10
CA ALA A 268 20.14 -3.40 5.45
C ALA A 268 19.77 -3.18 3.98
N GLU A 269 19.37 -4.24 3.26
CA GLU A 269 18.89 -4.13 1.89
C GLU A 269 17.53 -3.41 1.84
N ALA A 270 16.59 -3.77 2.72
CA ALA A 270 15.31 -3.07 2.83
C ALA A 270 15.52 -1.56 3.09
N SER A 271 16.40 -1.20 4.03
CA SER A 271 16.77 0.20 4.27
C SER A 271 17.31 0.88 3.01
N TRP A 272 18.20 0.22 2.27
CA TRP A 272 18.74 0.78 1.03
C TRP A 272 17.64 1.01 -0.01
N GLU A 273 16.80 0.01 -0.27
CA GLU A 273 15.72 0.09 -1.25
C GLU A 273 14.71 1.21 -0.96
N HIS A 274 14.42 1.46 0.32
CA HIS A 274 13.50 2.51 0.74
C HIS A 274 14.18 3.89 0.75
N LEU A 275 15.33 4.02 1.41
CA LEU A 275 15.95 5.31 1.69
C LEU A 275 16.66 5.90 0.47
N HIS A 276 17.28 5.08 -0.39
CA HIS A 276 17.95 5.58 -1.60
C HIS A 276 16.97 6.28 -2.56
N ARG A 277 15.71 5.86 -2.59
CA ARG A 277 14.70 6.46 -3.47
C ARG A 277 14.23 7.84 -2.99
N SER A 278 14.23 8.05 -1.66
CA SER A 278 13.82 9.27 -0.96
C SER A 278 12.56 9.92 -1.54
N GLN A 279 11.44 9.20 -1.51
CA GLN A 279 10.25 9.62 -2.26
C GLN A 279 9.24 10.37 -1.40
N CYS A 280 8.75 11.48 -1.93
CA CYS A 280 7.59 12.24 -1.46
C CYS A 280 6.71 12.53 -2.67
N PHE A 281 5.39 12.45 -2.49
CA PHE A 281 4.42 12.41 -3.59
C PHE A 281 3.34 13.47 -3.41
N SER A 282 2.79 13.94 -4.53
CA SER A 282 1.61 14.79 -4.52
C SER A 282 0.36 13.93 -4.57
N ILE A 283 -0.67 14.33 -3.80
CA ILE A 283 -2.02 13.76 -3.87
C ILE A 283 -3.00 14.67 -4.62
N GLU A 284 -2.53 15.77 -5.21
CA GLU A 284 -3.40 16.80 -5.78
C GLU A 284 -4.31 16.25 -6.89
N LYS A 285 -3.81 15.36 -7.74
CA LYS A 285 -4.61 14.70 -8.76
C LYS A 285 -5.73 13.85 -8.14
N ALA A 286 -5.40 12.99 -7.16
CA ALA A 286 -6.38 12.17 -6.46
C ALA A 286 -7.43 13.03 -5.72
N ARG A 287 -7.00 14.13 -5.09
CA ARG A 287 -7.90 15.07 -4.40
C ARG A 287 -8.87 15.74 -5.36
N THR A 288 -8.37 16.27 -6.46
CA THR A 288 -9.17 17.07 -7.41
C THR A 288 -10.09 16.21 -8.26
N VAL A 289 -9.62 15.04 -8.72
CA VAL A 289 -10.37 14.17 -9.64
C VAL A 289 -11.27 13.20 -8.87
N LEU A 290 -10.77 12.57 -7.80
CA LEU A 290 -11.52 11.56 -7.05
C LEU A 290 -12.22 12.13 -5.81
N GLY A 291 -11.82 13.30 -5.33
CA GLY A 291 -12.21 13.75 -3.98
C GLY A 291 -11.54 12.91 -2.89
N TYR A 292 -10.36 12.34 -3.18
CA TYR A 292 -9.55 11.65 -2.18
C TYR A 292 -9.21 12.64 -1.05
N ALA A 293 -9.46 12.23 0.19
CA ALA A 293 -9.31 13.05 1.38
C ALA A 293 -8.81 12.14 2.51
N PRO A 294 -7.49 11.87 2.58
CA PRO A 294 -6.92 11.00 3.60
C PRO A 294 -7.26 11.55 4.99
N ARG A 295 -7.66 10.64 5.88
CA ARG A 295 -8.02 10.98 7.26
C ARG A 295 -6.78 11.09 8.15
N TYR A 296 -5.72 10.35 7.84
CA TYR A 296 -4.58 10.20 8.73
C TYR A 296 -3.37 10.99 8.25
N GLU A 297 -2.73 11.71 9.19
CA GLU A 297 -1.32 12.08 9.03
C GLU A 297 -0.45 10.81 9.18
N PRO A 298 0.73 10.75 8.55
CA PRO A 298 1.52 9.52 8.49
C PRO A 298 1.97 9.04 9.87
N GLU A 299 2.31 9.95 10.80
CA GLU A 299 2.69 9.59 12.17
C GLU A 299 1.57 8.90 12.95
N ASP A 300 0.33 9.37 12.81
CA ASP A 300 -0.83 8.80 13.50
C ASP A 300 -1.14 7.40 12.95
N ALA A 301 -1.06 7.25 11.62
CA ALA A 301 -1.28 5.97 10.95
C ALA A 301 -0.23 4.91 11.33
N VAL A 302 1.04 5.33 11.47
CA VAL A 302 2.09 4.43 11.97
C VAL A 302 1.88 4.10 13.44
N LEU A 303 1.55 5.09 14.28
CA LEU A 303 1.33 4.87 15.72
C LEU A 303 0.23 3.83 15.95
N GLU A 304 -0.85 3.87 15.17
CA GLU A 304 -1.92 2.87 15.25
C GLU A 304 -1.39 1.45 14.97
N SER A 305 -0.49 1.30 14.00
CA SER A 305 0.18 0.03 13.70
C SER A 305 1.03 -0.45 14.88
N VAL A 306 1.90 0.44 15.39
CA VAL A 306 2.82 0.15 16.50
C VAL A 306 2.06 -0.20 17.77
N ARG A 307 1.02 0.57 18.11
CA ARG A 307 0.15 0.31 19.27
C ARG A 307 -0.48 -1.07 19.17
N GLY A 308 -1.08 -1.41 18.04
CA GLY A 308 -1.70 -2.73 17.86
C GLY A 308 -0.71 -3.89 17.97
N LEU A 309 0.52 -3.72 17.49
CA LEU A 309 1.58 -4.74 17.63
C LEU A 309 2.02 -4.93 19.09
N ILE A 310 2.17 -3.84 19.84
CA ILE A 310 2.52 -3.88 21.27
C ILE A 310 1.41 -4.57 22.07
N GLU A 311 0.14 -4.20 21.83
CA GLU A 311 -1.02 -4.76 22.53
C GLU A 311 -1.17 -6.28 22.32
N ARG A 312 -0.78 -6.79 21.14
CA ARG A 312 -0.76 -8.23 20.84
C ARG A 312 0.52 -8.95 21.27
N GLY A 313 1.51 -8.23 21.80
CA GLY A 313 2.82 -8.80 22.17
C GLY A 313 3.68 -9.20 20.96
N GLU A 314 3.40 -8.65 19.78
CA GLU A 314 4.15 -8.90 18.53
C GLU A 314 5.31 -7.92 18.34
N LEU A 315 5.39 -6.89 19.18
CA LEU A 315 6.48 -5.92 19.19
C LEU A 315 6.94 -5.61 20.62
N GLU A 316 8.20 -5.92 20.91
CA GLU A 316 8.82 -5.63 22.20
C GLU A 316 9.31 -4.18 22.29
N VAL A 317 8.97 -3.51 23.40
CA VAL A 317 9.40 -2.14 23.71
C VAL A 317 9.92 -2.07 25.14
N ALA A 318 10.91 -1.21 25.39
CA ALA A 318 11.52 -1.05 26.71
C ALA A 318 10.66 -0.19 27.65
N ARG A 319 9.80 0.66 27.09
CA ARG A 319 8.87 1.53 27.81
C ARG A 319 7.51 1.50 27.13
N PRO A 320 6.40 1.62 27.89
CA PRO A 320 5.07 1.70 27.30
C PRO A 320 4.89 3.02 26.54
N LEU A 321 3.87 3.06 25.67
CA LEU A 321 3.39 4.29 25.07
C LEU A 321 2.87 5.26 26.15
N VAL A 322 3.06 6.57 25.95
CA VAL A 322 2.63 7.62 26.90
C VAL A 322 1.43 8.45 26.39
N LEU A 323 0.86 8.05 25.25
CA LEU A 323 -0.23 8.73 24.54
C LEU A 323 -1.57 8.00 24.68
#